data_AF-A0A7Y8IAS7-F1
#
_entry.id   AF-A0A7Y8IAS7-F1
#
_cell.length_a   1.000
_cell.length_b   1.000
_cell.length_c   1.000
_cell.angle_alpha   90.00
_cell.angle_beta   90.00
_cell.angle_gamma   90.00
#
_symmetry.space_group_name_H-M   'P 1'
#
loop_
_entity.id
_entity.type
_entity.pdbx_description
1 polymer ?
#
loop_
_entity_poly.entity_id
_entity_poly.type
_entity_poly.pdbx_seq_one_letter_code
_entity_poly.pdbx_strand_id
1 'polypeptide(L)'
;MQAPGFGLQASGRRNDFVPRLWATRRVGYLIDEIRTRGENRELVTEIVRLSKQYGIITEYTSFLVDADYRASAEDLVRPAEERLQEASKEEIGSAAVNLTLGDKRAMQAPRALNSYRDAAGNEHTVSKIVQAGGRTFCEKKGVWVDSKFEAKTTPLKIKRFSKAYFDLLDRAPEAAKYCAVGDDVIFVINGNAVEISDEGKSEFSAFELQSLVGKEASGR
;
A
#
# COMPACT_ATOMS: atom_id res chain seq x y z
N MET A 1 -0.52 -35.07 -37.42
CA MET A 1 -0.05 -33.73 -37.01
C MET A 1 -0.73 -33.35 -35.70
N GLN A 2 -0.01 -33.44 -34.58
CA GLN A 2 -0.48 -32.96 -33.27
C GLN A 2 -0.09 -31.48 -33.14
N ALA A 3 -1.05 -30.63 -32.80
CA ALA A 3 -0.78 -29.25 -32.38
C ALA A 3 -0.36 -29.25 -30.90
N PRO A 4 0.69 -28.52 -30.50
CA PRO A 4 1.07 -28.42 -29.09
C PRO A 4 0.06 -27.53 -28.35
N GLY A 5 -0.50 -28.06 -27.27
CA GLY A 5 -1.30 -27.30 -26.32
C GLY A 5 -0.43 -26.27 -25.62
N PHE A 6 -0.74 -24.99 -25.81
CA PHE A 6 -0.14 -23.89 -25.05
C PHE A 6 -0.61 -23.97 -23.59
N GLY A 7 0.20 -24.58 -22.73
CA GLY A 7 0.06 -24.49 -21.29
C GLY A 7 0.43 -23.10 -20.80
N LEU A 8 -0.57 -22.24 -20.58
CA LEU A 8 -0.36 -20.93 -19.98
C LEU A 8 -0.25 -21.06 -18.45
N GLN A 9 0.91 -21.49 -17.95
CA GLN A 9 1.25 -21.29 -16.53
C GLN A 9 1.86 -19.90 -16.36
N ALA A 10 1.02 -18.92 -16.02
CA ALA A 10 1.43 -17.56 -15.69
C ALA A 10 0.79 -17.14 -14.35
N SER A 11 1.18 -17.82 -13.27
CA SER A 11 0.42 -17.87 -12.00
C SER A 11 0.74 -16.78 -10.96
N GLY A 12 1.34 -15.64 -11.32
CA GLY A 12 1.55 -14.55 -10.33
C GLY A 12 1.69 -13.15 -10.90
N ARG A 13 2.58 -12.96 -11.88
CA ARG A 13 2.89 -11.62 -12.44
C ARG A 13 1.72 -10.89 -13.11
N ARG A 14 0.71 -11.61 -13.59
CA ARG A 14 -0.28 -11.05 -14.52
C ARG A 14 -1.44 -10.32 -13.85
N ASN A 15 -1.59 -10.39 -12.52
CA ASN A 15 -2.77 -9.86 -11.83
C ASN A 15 -2.46 -8.94 -10.63
N ASP A 16 -1.20 -8.62 -10.31
CA ASP A 16 -0.85 -7.76 -9.17
C ASP A 16 -1.46 -6.35 -9.25
N PHE A 17 -1.75 -5.87 -10.47
CA PHE A 17 -2.39 -4.57 -10.69
C PHE A 17 -3.91 -4.59 -10.48
N VAL A 18 -4.55 -5.76 -10.57
CA VAL A 18 -6.02 -5.89 -10.54
C VAL A 18 -6.59 -5.48 -9.18
N PRO A 19 -6.05 -5.95 -8.03
CA PRO A 19 -6.52 -5.50 -6.72
C PRO A 19 -6.42 -3.99 -6.54
N ARG A 20 -5.34 -3.38 -7.04
CA ARG A 20 -5.15 -1.93 -6.95
C ARG A 20 -6.12 -1.17 -7.84
N LEU A 21 -6.31 -1.59 -9.08
CA LEU A 21 -7.27 -0.97 -9.99
C LEU A 21 -8.70 -1.03 -9.43
N TRP A 22 -9.08 -2.18 -8.86
CA TRP A 22 -10.35 -2.32 -8.15
C TRP A 22 -10.42 -1.36 -6.97
N ALA A 23 -9.38 -1.29 -6.13
CA ALA A 23 -9.37 -0.42 -4.95
C ALA A 23 -9.47 1.07 -5.33
N THR A 24 -8.76 1.52 -6.36
CA THR A 24 -8.86 2.89 -6.88
C THR A 24 -10.30 3.22 -7.32
N ARG A 25 -10.95 2.32 -8.05
CA ARG A 25 -12.35 2.50 -8.46
C ARG A 25 -13.30 2.48 -7.27
N ARG A 26 -13.08 1.60 -6.30
CA ARG A 26 -13.90 1.50 -5.10
C ARG A 26 -13.80 2.75 -4.23
N VAL A 27 -12.59 3.27 -4.02
CA VAL A 27 -12.37 4.54 -3.30
C VAL A 27 -13.11 5.69 -3.99
N GLY A 28 -12.99 5.81 -5.32
CA GLY A 28 -13.74 6.83 -6.07
C GLY A 28 -15.27 6.72 -5.92
N TYR A 29 -15.81 5.49 -5.96
CA TYR A 29 -17.24 5.24 -5.71
C TYR A 29 -17.66 5.64 -4.29
N LEU A 30 -16.86 5.32 -3.27
CA LEU A 30 -17.19 5.64 -1.88
C LEU A 30 -17.17 7.15 -1.61
N ILE A 31 -16.24 7.87 -2.24
CA ILE A 31 -16.20 9.34 -2.19
C ILE A 31 -17.47 9.94 -2.82
N ASP A 32 -17.91 9.42 -3.97
CA ASP A 32 -19.13 9.90 -4.64
C ASP A 32 -20.39 9.66 -3.79
N GLU A 33 -20.46 8.52 -3.10
CA GLU A 33 -21.53 8.23 -2.15
C GLU A 33 -21.52 9.19 -0.95
N ILE A 34 -20.34 9.54 -0.41
CA ILE A 34 -20.21 10.55 0.66
C ILE A 34 -20.69 11.92 0.17
N ARG A 35 -20.29 12.34 -1.05
CA ARG A 35 -20.73 13.61 -1.65
C ARG A 35 -22.25 13.66 -1.85
N THR A 36 -22.86 12.54 -2.25
CA THR A 36 -24.28 12.49 -2.60
C THR A 36 -25.20 12.27 -1.40
N ARG A 37 -24.78 11.47 -0.42
CA ARG A 37 -25.64 11.02 0.70
C ARG A 37 -25.18 11.52 2.06
N GLY A 38 -24.03 12.20 2.12
CA GLY A 38 -23.40 12.64 3.35
C GLY A 38 -22.40 11.64 3.91
N GLU A 39 -21.61 12.11 4.87
CA GLU A 39 -20.58 11.33 5.54
C GLU A 39 -21.18 10.17 6.36
N ASN A 40 -20.59 8.99 6.24
CA ASN A 40 -20.86 7.84 7.08
C ASN A 40 -19.54 7.19 7.47
N ARG A 41 -19.35 6.96 8.77
CA ARG A 41 -18.14 6.36 9.34
C ARG A 41 -17.73 5.05 8.66
N GLU A 42 -18.68 4.19 8.28
CA GLU A 42 -18.36 2.93 7.59
C GLU A 42 -17.73 3.18 6.20
N LEU A 43 -18.22 4.18 5.47
CA LEU A 43 -17.64 4.58 4.18
C LEU A 43 -16.24 5.16 4.37
N VAL A 44 -16.06 6.00 5.40
CA VAL A 44 -14.75 6.57 5.74
C VAL A 44 -13.77 5.47 6.12
N THR A 45 -14.15 4.55 7.01
CA THR A 45 -13.32 3.40 7.40
C THR A 45 -12.90 2.58 6.19
N GLU A 46 -13.81 2.30 5.26
CA GLU A 46 -13.46 1.55 4.05
C GLU A 46 -12.52 2.34 3.12
N ILE A 47 -12.73 3.65 2.96
CA ILE A 47 -11.81 4.54 2.21
C ILE A 47 -10.41 4.51 2.85
N VAL A 48 -10.31 4.69 4.16
CA VAL A 48 -9.02 4.66 4.89
C VAL A 48 -8.35 3.32 4.70
N ARG A 49 -9.09 2.21 4.88
CA ARG A 49 -8.57 0.85 4.76
C ARG A 49 -7.99 0.59 3.37
N LEU A 50 -8.76 0.87 2.32
CA LEU A 50 -8.33 0.66 0.94
C LEU A 50 -7.17 1.58 0.56
N SER A 51 -7.23 2.84 0.99
CA SER A 51 -6.22 3.83 0.64
C SER A 51 -4.88 3.53 1.29
N LYS A 52 -4.88 3.12 2.55
CA LYS A 52 -3.69 2.63 3.25
C LYS A 52 -3.15 1.35 2.63
N GLN A 53 -4.01 0.36 2.38
CA GLN A 53 -3.58 -0.94 1.85
C GLN A 53 -2.96 -0.84 0.45
N TYR A 54 -3.52 0.01 -0.41
CA TYR A 54 -3.13 0.09 -1.82
C TYR A 54 -2.36 1.38 -2.19
N GLY A 55 -2.00 2.19 -1.20
CA GLY A 55 -1.28 3.44 -1.39
C GLY A 55 -2.01 4.36 -2.35
N ILE A 56 -3.31 4.58 -2.10
CA ILE A 56 -4.16 5.45 -2.91
C ILE A 56 -4.23 6.81 -2.22
N ILE A 57 -3.58 7.79 -2.83
CA ILE A 57 -3.58 9.17 -2.34
C ILE A 57 -4.49 10.01 -3.23
N THR A 58 -5.43 10.68 -2.61
CA THR A 58 -6.43 11.58 -3.21
C THR A 58 -6.56 12.82 -2.33
N GLU A 59 -7.32 13.81 -2.76
CA GLU A 59 -7.68 14.97 -1.92
C GLU A 59 -8.22 14.54 -0.54
N TYR A 60 -9.04 13.49 -0.52
CA TYR A 60 -9.66 12.92 0.68
C TYR A 60 -8.76 12.02 1.51
N THR A 61 -7.67 11.53 0.94
CA THR A 61 -6.73 10.62 1.61
C THR A 61 -5.34 11.22 1.77
N SER A 62 -5.23 12.54 1.60
CA SER A 62 -4.01 13.32 1.77
C SER A 62 -3.41 13.21 3.17
N PHE A 63 -4.24 12.93 4.19
CA PHE A 63 -3.78 12.64 5.55
C PHE A 63 -2.83 11.43 5.63
N LEU A 64 -2.84 10.53 4.65
CA LEU A 64 -1.94 9.38 4.60
C LEU A 64 -0.48 9.75 4.30
N VAL A 65 -0.20 10.96 3.81
CA VAL A 65 1.17 11.37 3.48
C VAL A 65 2.08 11.36 4.71
N ASP A 66 1.54 11.76 5.86
CA ASP A 66 2.27 11.81 7.13
C ASP A 66 1.73 10.81 8.18
N ALA A 67 0.76 9.97 7.78
CA ALA A 67 0.19 8.96 8.66
C ALA A 67 1.23 7.93 9.09
N ASP A 68 1.10 7.45 10.32
CA ASP A 68 1.79 6.24 10.73
C ASP A 68 1.07 5.02 10.15
N TYR A 69 1.62 4.41 9.10
CA TYR A 69 1.04 3.18 8.55
C TYR A 69 1.15 1.99 9.49
N ARG A 70 1.89 2.10 10.61
CA ARG A 70 1.83 1.09 11.68
C ARG A 70 0.51 1.16 12.47
N ALA A 71 -0.16 2.30 12.48
CA ALA A 71 -1.46 2.50 13.12
C ALA A 71 -2.54 1.71 12.37
N SER A 72 -3.56 1.23 13.06
CA SER A 72 -4.66 0.51 12.40
C SER A 72 -5.47 1.44 11.50
N ALA A 73 -6.27 0.89 10.58
CA ALA A 73 -7.19 1.71 9.80
C ALA A 73 -8.17 2.47 10.72
N GLU A 74 -8.62 1.84 11.80
CA GLU A 74 -9.53 2.43 12.79
C GLU A 74 -8.90 3.66 13.48
N ASP A 75 -7.62 3.57 13.85
CA ASP A 75 -6.89 4.70 14.46
C ASP A 75 -6.78 5.92 13.51
N LEU A 76 -6.84 5.66 12.21
CA LEU A 76 -6.77 6.67 11.15
C LEU A 76 -8.15 7.20 10.71
N VAL A 77 -9.26 6.62 11.19
CA VAL A 77 -10.62 7.06 10.82
C VAL A 77 -10.86 8.49 11.28
N ARG A 78 -10.60 8.81 12.55
CA ARG A 78 -10.87 10.16 13.07
C ARG A 78 -10.06 11.26 12.34
N PRO A 79 -8.73 11.13 12.14
CA PRO A 79 -7.99 12.06 11.29
C PRO A 79 -8.54 12.16 9.86
N ALA A 80 -9.05 11.05 9.31
CA ALA A 80 -9.67 11.05 7.99
C ALA A 80 -11.00 11.81 7.98
N GLU A 81 -11.86 11.62 8.98
CA GLU A 81 -13.12 12.35 9.15
C GLU A 81 -12.87 13.85 9.24
N GLU A 82 -11.90 14.29 10.06
CA GLU A 82 -11.51 15.70 10.17
C GLU A 82 -11.09 16.27 8.81
N ARG A 83 -10.27 15.53 8.06
CA ARG A 83 -9.81 15.95 6.72
C ARG A 83 -10.94 15.95 5.68
N LEU A 84 -11.85 14.99 5.74
CA LEU A 84 -13.04 14.90 4.89
C LEU A 84 -13.98 16.10 5.13
N GLN A 85 -14.16 16.50 6.38
CA GLN A 85 -14.97 17.66 6.73
C GLN A 85 -14.34 18.97 6.26
N GLU A 86 -13.01 19.11 6.39
CA GLU A 86 -12.28 20.25 5.83
C GLU A 86 -12.43 20.32 4.32
N ALA A 87 -12.18 19.21 3.61
CA ALA A 87 -12.31 19.14 2.16
C ALA A 87 -13.74 19.47 1.70
N SER A 88 -14.76 18.99 2.42
CA SER A 88 -16.17 19.28 2.12
C SER A 88 -16.53 20.76 2.35
N LYS A 89 -16.01 21.38 3.42
CA LYS A 89 -16.20 22.83 3.68
C LYS A 89 -15.49 23.67 2.62
N GLU A 90 -14.30 23.26 2.18
CA GLU A 90 -13.53 23.90 1.13
C GLU A 90 -14.18 23.73 -0.26
N GLU A 91 -14.79 22.58 -0.53
CA GLU A 91 -15.62 22.35 -1.73
C GLU A 91 -16.83 23.28 -1.75
N ILE A 92 -17.53 23.50 -0.63
CA ILE A 92 -18.64 24.48 -0.57
C ILE A 92 -18.15 25.92 -0.78
N GLY A 93 -16.93 26.25 -0.35
CA GLY A 93 -16.29 27.55 -0.57
C GLY A 93 -15.78 27.78 -1.99
N SER A 94 -15.33 26.73 -2.68
CA SER A 94 -14.78 26.76 -4.05
C SER A 94 -15.79 26.34 -5.14
N ALA A 95 -16.93 25.78 -4.76
CA ALA A 95 -18.06 25.43 -5.63
C ALA A 95 -18.68 26.65 -6.34
N ALA A 96 -18.44 27.87 -5.85
CA ALA A 96 -18.86 29.09 -6.54
C ALA A 96 -18.03 29.41 -7.80
N VAL A 97 -16.86 28.78 -8.02
CA VAL A 97 -15.94 29.17 -9.11
C VAL A 97 -15.53 28.03 -10.05
N ASN A 98 -15.54 26.75 -9.62
CA ASN A 98 -15.03 25.65 -10.46
C ASN A 98 -16.07 24.65 -11.00
N LEU A 99 -17.35 24.75 -10.64
CA LEU A 99 -18.34 23.70 -10.96
C LEU A 99 -18.81 23.64 -12.42
N THR A 100 -18.27 24.44 -13.36
CA THR A 100 -18.82 24.50 -14.73
C THR A 100 -17.97 23.87 -15.84
N LEU A 101 -16.69 23.52 -15.68
CA LEU A 101 -15.88 23.11 -16.86
C LEU A 101 -14.83 21.98 -16.72
N GLY A 102 -14.59 21.36 -15.55
CA GLY A 102 -13.43 20.47 -15.37
C GLY A 102 -13.64 18.94 -15.34
N ASP A 103 -14.74 18.46 -14.76
CA ASP A 103 -14.69 17.16 -14.07
C ASP A 103 -14.96 15.89 -14.89
N LYS A 104 -15.29 16.00 -16.18
CA LYS A 104 -15.39 14.80 -17.03
C LYS A 104 -14.04 14.36 -17.65
N ARG A 105 -12.99 15.18 -17.55
CA ARG A 105 -11.66 14.88 -18.13
C ARG A 105 -10.62 14.38 -17.11
N ALA A 106 -10.84 14.59 -15.81
CA ALA A 106 -9.92 14.14 -14.76
C ALA A 106 -9.86 12.60 -14.59
N MET A 107 -10.80 11.87 -15.19
CA MET A 107 -10.85 10.39 -15.20
C MET A 107 -10.01 9.73 -16.32
N GLN A 108 -9.37 10.48 -17.23
CA GLN A 108 -8.87 9.92 -18.50
C GLN A 108 -7.35 9.95 -18.72
N ALA A 109 -6.54 10.49 -17.81
CA ALA A 109 -5.08 10.42 -17.92
C ALA A 109 -4.49 9.66 -16.72
N PRO A 110 -3.54 8.72 -16.93
CA PRO A 110 -2.81 8.12 -15.83
C PRO A 110 -1.99 9.23 -15.15
N ARG A 111 -2.50 9.74 -14.02
CA ARG A 111 -1.75 10.64 -13.14
C ARG A 111 -0.55 9.89 -12.57
N ALA A 112 0.49 10.62 -12.17
CA ALA A 112 1.57 10.02 -11.40
C ALA A 112 0.96 9.30 -10.18
N LEU A 113 1.27 8.02 -10.00
CA LEU A 113 0.58 7.14 -9.05
C LEU A 113 0.69 7.59 -7.59
N ASN A 114 1.53 8.58 -7.30
CA ASN A 114 1.74 9.16 -5.99
C ASN A 114 1.53 10.69 -5.97
N SER A 115 0.78 11.28 -6.91
CA SER A 115 0.42 12.70 -6.82
C SER A 115 -1.06 12.91 -6.46
N TYR A 116 -1.33 13.94 -5.67
CA TYR A 116 -2.69 14.41 -5.39
C TYR A 116 -2.78 15.92 -5.59
N ARG A 117 -4.00 16.42 -5.74
CA ARG A 117 -4.28 17.85 -5.84
C ARG A 117 -4.83 18.33 -4.51
N ASP A 118 -4.29 19.42 -3.98
CA ASP A 118 -4.86 20.08 -2.80
C ASP A 118 -6.09 20.93 -3.19
N ALA A 119 -6.77 21.50 -2.20
CA ALA A 119 -7.93 22.35 -2.41
C ALA A 119 -7.63 23.63 -3.23
N ALA A 120 -6.38 24.08 -3.26
CA ALA A 120 -5.94 25.23 -4.07
C ALA A 120 -5.62 24.84 -5.52
N GLY A 121 -5.73 23.56 -5.87
CA GLY A 121 -5.47 23.06 -7.22
C GLY A 121 -4.01 22.73 -7.48
N ASN A 122 -3.14 22.80 -6.47
CA ASN A 122 -1.71 22.49 -6.60
C ASN A 122 -1.49 20.99 -6.58
N GLU A 123 -0.57 20.52 -7.43
CA GLU A 123 -0.18 19.11 -7.46
C GLU A 123 0.94 18.85 -6.44
N HIS A 124 0.70 17.91 -5.54
CA HIS A 124 1.65 17.42 -4.54
C HIS A 124 2.10 16.02 -4.92
N THR A 125 3.40 15.82 -5.11
CA THR A 125 3.98 14.49 -5.31
C THR A 125 4.42 13.92 -3.96
N VAL A 126 4.02 12.69 -3.69
CA VAL A 126 4.32 11.97 -2.46
C VAL A 126 5.45 10.99 -2.75
N SER A 127 6.66 11.33 -2.30
CA SER A 127 7.84 10.46 -2.41
C SER A 127 7.86 9.36 -1.34
N LYS A 128 7.15 9.54 -0.23
CA LYS A 128 7.15 8.64 0.93
C LYS A 128 6.29 7.39 0.76
N ILE A 129 5.75 7.10 -0.43
CA ILE A 129 4.94 5.90 -0.69
C ILE A 129 5.41 5.25 -1.98
N VAL A 130 5.71 3.94 -1.96
CA VAL A 130 6.13 3.19 -3.15
C VAL A 130 5.46 1.83 -3.22
N GLN A 131 5.57 1.20 -4.38
CA GLN A 131 4.89 -0.05 -4.68
C GLN A 131 5.89 -1.09 -5.15
N ALA A 132 5.91 -2.23 -4.48
CA ALA A 132 6.84 -3.30 -4.79
C ALA A 132 6.15 -4.66 -4.61
N GLY A 133 6.18 -5.49 -5.65
CA GLY A 133 5.61 -6.85 -5.60
C GLY A 133 4.12 -6.89 -5.21
N GLY A 134 3.31 -5.94 -5.66
CA GLY A 134 1.88 -5.86 -5.32
C GLY A 134 1.59 -5.37 -3.90
N ARG A 135 2.60 -4.83 -3.20
CA ARG A 135 2.47 -4.24 -1.86
C ARG A 135 2.77 -2.76 -1.87
N THR A 136 2.15 -2.06 -0.94
CA THR A 136 2.39 -0.65 -0.64
C THR A 136 3.39 -0.55 0.49
N PHE A 137 4.44 0.25 0.30
CA PHE A 137 5.39 0.63 1.31
C PHE A 137 5.32 2.13 1.54
N CYS A 138 5.44 2.54 2.80
CA CYS A 138 5.55 3.94 3.16
C CYS A 138 6.84 4.19 3.95
N GLU A 139 7.46 5.34 3.74
CA GLU A 139 8.66 5.72 4.46
C GLU A 139 8.32 6.56 5.69
N LYS A 140 8.82 6.14 6.85
CA LYS A 140 8.75 6.94 8.08
C LYS A 140 10.09 6.93 8.78
N LYS A 141 10.74 8.11 8.86
CA LYS A 141 12.04 8.33 9.49
C LYS A 141 13.13 7.39 8.93
N GLY A 142 13.21 7.26 7.60
CA GLY A 142 14.19 6.40 6.92
C GLY A 142 13.86 4.91 6.89
N VAL A 143 12.78 4.47 7.57
CA VAL A 143 12.34 3.07 7.57
C VAL A 143 11.12 2.91 6.67
N TRP A 144 11.21 2.01 5.70
CA TRP A 144 10.10 1.63 4.84
C TRP A 144 9.24 0.57 5.52
N VAL A 145 7.93 0.75 5.52
CA VAL A 145 6.98 -0.13 6.21
C VAL A 145 5.91 -0.58 5.24
N ASP A 146 5.74 -1.89 5.12
CA ASP A 146 4.63 -2.50 4.39
C ASP A 146 3.29 -2.12 5.03
N SER A 147 2.33 -1.68 4.21
CA SER A 147 0.95 -1.37 4.62
C SER A 147 0.23 -2.49 5.39
N LYS A 148 0.65 -3.75 5.21
CA LYS A 148 0.11 -4.91 5.94
C LYS A 148 0.74 -5.11 7.32
N PHE A 149 1.82 -4.41 7.65
CA PHE A 149 2.44 -4.49 8.96
C PHE A 149 1.59 -3.76 10.00
N GLU A 150 1.39 -4.39 11.15
CA GLU A 150 0.69 -3.82 12.30
C GLU A 150 1.65 -3.66 13.48
N ALA A 151 1.57 -2.55 14.20
CA ALA A 151 2.47 -2.23 15.32
C ALA A 151 2.51 -3.28 16.44
N LYS A 152 1.45 -4.08 16.58
CA LYS A 152 1.34 -5.11 17.63
C LYS A 152 2.25 -6.32 17.42
N THR A 153 2.83 -6.47 16.24
CA THR A 153 3.71 -7.59 15.90
C THR A 153 5.17 -7.15 15.98
N THR A 154 5.96 -7.77 16.84
CA THR A 154 7.41 -7.54 16.88
C THR A 154 8.06 -8.19 15.65
N PRO A 155 8.73 -7.42 14.77
CA PRO A 155 9.36 -7.97 13.58
C PRO A 155 10.63 -8.76 13.95
N LEU A 156 10.87 -9.85 13.21
CA LEU A 156 12.13 -10.56 13.26
C LEU A 156 13.21 -9.76 12.51
N LYS A 157 14.22 -9.29 13.24
CA LYS A 157 15.31 -8.50 12.67
C LYS A 157 16.35 -9.38 11.99
N ILE A 158 16.64 -9.10 10.74
CA ILE A 158 17.61 -9.79 9.90
C ILE A 158 18.60 -8.78 9.36
N LYS A 159 19.89 -9.07 9.54
CA LYS A 159 20.97 -8.22 9.03
C LYS A 159 21.00 -8.28 7.50
N ARG A 160 20.96 -7.14 6.82
CA ARG A 160 21.08 -7.04 5.36
C ARG A 160 22.39 -7.64 4.86
N PHE A 161 22.34 -8.26 3.68
CA PHE A 161 23.50 -8.93 3.04
C PHE A 161 24.17 -10.02 3.90
N SER A 162 23.51 -10.51 4.95
CA SER A 162 23.98 -11.65 5.73
C SER A 162 23.54 -12.98 5.12
N LYS A 163 24.06 -14.09 5.66
CA LYS A 163 23.61 -15.44 5.26
C LYS A 163 22.10 -15.61 5.51
N ALA A 164 21.60 -15.14 6.65
CA ALA A 164 20.17 -15.15 6.97
C ALA A 164 19.32 -14.37 5.95
N TYR A 165 19.82 -13.24 5.45
CA TYR A 165 19.15 -12.46 4.41
C TYR A 165 19.05 -13.23 3.09
N PHE A 166 20.16 -13.78 2.59
CA PHE A 166 20.13 -14.56 1.36
C PHE A 166 19.31 -15.84 1.53
N ASP A 167 19.40 -16.47 2.70
CA ASP A 167 18.59 -17.63 3.01
C ASP A 167 17.09 -17.31 2.94
N LEU A 168 16.66 -16.16 3.46
CA LEU A 168 15.27 -15.68 3.33
C LEU A 168 14.88 -15.51 1.85
N LEU A 169 15.73 -14.86 1.05
CA LEU A 169 15.44 -14.59 -0.36
C LEU A 169 15.32 -15.88 -1.20
N ASP A 170 16.10 -16.91 -0.87
CA ASP A 170 16.02 -18.20 -1.55
C ASP A 170 14.66 -18.89 -1.32
N ARG A 171 14.09 -18.75 -0.11
CA ARG A 171 12.80 -19.38 0.24
C ARG A 171 11.59 -18.50 -0.09
N ALA A 172 11.76 -17.18 -0.08
CA ALA A 172 10.73 -16.20 -0.42
C ALA A 172 11.26 -15.19 -1.46
N PRO A 173 11.36 -15.58 -2.75
CA PRO A 173 11.93 -14.72 -3.79
C PRO A 173 11.19 -13.38 -3.99
N GLU A 174 9.92 -13.29 -3.61
CA GLU A 174 9.16 -12.04 -3.61
C GLU A 174 9.72 -10.98 -2.65
N ALA A 175 10.40 -11.42 -1.58
CA ALA A 175 11.04 -10.55 -0.60
C ALA A 175 12.10 -9.64 -1.23
N ALA A 176 12.76 -10.11 -2.30
CA ALA A 176 13.78 -9.33 -3.01
C ALA A 176 13.22 -8.00 -3.53
N LYS A 177 11.95 -7.97 -3.97
CA LYS A 177 11.30 -6.73 -4.42
C LYS A 177 11.03 -5.79 -3.25
N TYR A 178 10.71 -6.33 -2.08
CA TYR A 178 10.47 -5.54 -0.88
C TYR A 178 11.77 -4.93 -0.35
N CYS A 179 12.85 -5.71 -0.30
CA CYS A 179 14.17 -5.25 0.11
C CYS A 179 14.75 -4.19 -0.85
N ALA A 180 14.33 -4.16 -2.12
CA ALA A 180 14.77 -3.16 -3.09
C ALA A 180 14.14 -1.76 -2.87
N VAL A 181 13.17 -1.64 -1.96
CA VAL A 181 12.48 -0.37 -1.67
C VAL A 181 13.39 0.63 -0.95
N GLY A 182 14.31 0.15 -0.09
CA GLY A 182 15.25 1.00 0.64
C GLY A 182 16.15 0.18 1.56
N ASP A 183 17.00 0.86 2.33
CA ASP A 183 18.02 0.21 3.17
C ASP A 183 17.44 -0.47 4.41
N ASP A 184 16.45 0.16 5.06
CA ASP A 184 15.74 -0.37 6.21
C ASP A 184 14.27 -0.59 5.86
N VAL A 185 13.83 -1.86 5.89
CA VAL A 185 12.50 -2.26 5.41
C VAL A 185 11.83 -3.23 6.37
N ILE A 186 10.58 -2.96 6.72
CA ILE A 186 9.70 -3.86 7.46
C ILE A 186 8.60 -4.36 6.54
N PHE A 187 8.45 -5.68 6.43
CA PHE A 187 7.40 -6.30 5.63
C PHE A 187 6.86 -7.57 6.28
N VAL A 188 5.70 -8.05 5.80
CA VAL A 188 5.07 -9.27 6.33
C VAL A 188 5.19 -10.42 5.32
N ILE A 189 5.86 -11.53 5.63
CA ILE A 189 5.87 -12.73 4.78
C ILE A 189 5.15 -13.86 5.52
N ASN A 190 4.14 -14.44 4.86
CA ASN A 190 3.34 -15.55 5.41
C ASN A 190 2.79 -15.30 6.82
N GLY A 191 2.40 -14.05 7.09
CA GLY A 191 1.87 -13.60 8.38
C GLY A 191 2.92 -13.18 9.40
N ASN A 192 4.21 -13.40 9.13
CA ASN A 192 5.31 -13.04 10.00
C ASN A 192 5.91 -11.69 9.60
N ALA A 193 6.08 -10.78 10.56
CA ALA A 193 6.76 -9.52 10.32
C ALA A 193 8.29 -9.72 10.34
N VAL A 194 8.96 -9.14 9.35
CA VAL A 194 10.42 -9.18 9.16
C VAL A 194 10.91 -7.75 9.02
N GLU A 195 12.02 -7.44 9.67
CA GLU A 195 12.76 -6.18 9.53
C GLU A 195 14.13 -6.49 8.95
N ILE A 196 14.44 -5.90 7.79
CA ILE A 196 15.77 -5.91 7.20
C ILE A 196 16.44 -4.58 7.53
N SER A 197 17.61 -4.62 8.16
CA SER A 197 18.43 -3.43 8.48
C SER A 197 19.91 -3.81 8.63
N ASP A 198 20.78 -2.88 9.05
CA ASP A 198 22.20 -3.18 9.36
C ASP A 198 22.39 -4.09 10.59
N GLU A 199 21.34 -4.25 11.38
CA GLU A 199 21.33 -5.01 12.62
C GLU A 199 20.42 -6.24 12.53
N GLY A 200 20.60 -7.19 13.45
CA GLY A 200 19.78 -8.38 13.56
C GLY A 200 20.53 -9.69 13.31
N LYS A 201 19.78 -10.78 13.18
CA LYS A 201 20.36 -12.10 12.98
C LYS A 201 21.08 -12.17 11.64
N SER A 202 22.32 -12.65 11.66
CA SER A 202 23.14 -12.87 10.46
C SER A 202 23.06 -14.30 9.94
N GLU A 203 22.57 -15.22 10.76
CA GLU A 203 22.39 -16.64 10.45
C GLU A 203 21.11 -17.17 11.11
N PHE A 204 20.48 -18.15 10.47
CA PHE A 204 19.35 -18.90 11.02
C PHE A 204 19.63 -20.40 10.98
N SER A 205 19.02 -21.13 11.90
CA SER A 205 18.81 -22.56 11.71
C SER A 205 17.76 -22.81 10.61
N ALA A 206 17.84 -23.95 9.93
CA ALA A 206 16.88 -24.33 8.89
C ALA A 206 15.42 -24.37 9.42
N PHE A 207 15.24 -24.69 10.71
CA PHE A 207 13.93 -24.74 11.36
C PHE A 207 13.33 -23.33 11.57
N GLU A 208 14.13 -22.35 11.97
CA GLU A 208 13.68 -20.95 12.13
C GLU A 208 13.28 -20.32 10.79
N LEU A 209 14.00 -20.65 9.70
CA LEU A 209 13.62 -20.19 8.36
C LEU A 209 12.30 -20.83 7.90
N GLN A 210 12.11 -22.11 8.21
CA GLN A 210 10.91 -22.84 7.81
C GLN A 210 9.65 -22.37 8.56
N SER A 211 9.77 -21.98 9.83
CA SER A 211 8.66 -21.37 10.57
C SER A 211 8.35 -19.95 10.07
N LEU A 212 9.36 -19.23 9.57
CA LEU A 212 9.20 -17.87 9.04
C LEU A 212 8.51 -17.84 7.67
N VAL A 213 8.91 -18.73 6.76
CA VAL A 213 8.44 -18.74 5.35
C VAL A 213 7.33 -19.77 5.13
N GLY A 214 7.04 -20.65 6.08
CA GLY A 214 6.09 -21.73 5.89
C GLY A 214 6.67 -22.87 5.05
N LYS A 215 6.08 -24.07 5.19
CA LYS A 215 6.57 -25.30 4.56
C LYS A 215 6.57 -25.16 3.03
N GLU A 216 7.66 -25.55 2.36
CA GLU A 216 7.61 -25.83 0.93
C GLU A 216 6.41 -26.74 0.65
N ALA A 217 5.53 -26.31 -0.26
CA ALA A 217 4.69 -27.25 -0.97
C ALA A 217 5.63 -28.16 -1.75
N SER A 218 5.96 -29.31 -1.15
CA SER A 218 6.65 -30.42 -1.78
C SER A 218 6.12 -30.57 -3.21
N GLY A 219 7.00 -30.34 -4.18
CA GLY A 219 6.74 -30.69 -5.56
C GLY A 219 6.19 -32.10 -5.64
N ARG A 220 5.09 -32.24 -6.36
CA ARG A 220 4.62 -33.48 -6.96
C ARG A 220 4.33 -33.17 -8.41
#